data_AF-A0A1G2CSC1-F1
#
_entry.id   AF-A0A1G2CSC1-F1
#
_cell.length_a   1.000
_cell.length_b   1.000
_cell.length_c   1.000
_cell.angle_alpha   90.00
_cell.angle_beta   90.00
_cell.angle_gamma   90.00
#
_symmetry.space_group_name_H-M   'P 1'
#
loop_
_entity.id
_entity.type
_entity.pdbx_description
1 polymer ?
#
loop_
_entity_poly.entity_id
_entity_poly.type
_entity_poly.pdbx_seq_one_letter_code
_entity_poly.pdbx_strand_id
1 'polypeptide(L)'
;MPKVKKATIKSKIKVKAVKLKKVLEKPIGKVVHFYNKIKVAVVKFSKPFKAGEKVKFSGATTSFSQVISSLEIDHKKVKTAPKGKKIGIKILKRARVGDEIFKA
;
A
#
# COMPACT_ATOMS: atom_id res chain seq x y z
N MET A 1 27.42 16.91 -39.02
CA MET A 1 27.76 16.51 -37.63
C MET A 1 26.64 17.01 -36.71
N PRO A 2 26.34 16.36 -35.58
CA PRO A 2 25.56 15.14 -35.38
C PRO A 2 24.05 15.35 -35.12
N LYS A 3 23.29 14.30 -35.46
CA LYS A 3 21.83 14.08 -35.37
C LYS A 3 21.20 14.43 -34.01
N VAL A 4 20.19 15.32 -33.98
CA VAL A 4 19.22 15.40 -32.88
C VAL A 4 18.24 14.24 -33.00
N LYS A 5 18.47 13.21 -32.17
CA LYS A 5 17.64 12.01 -32.11
C LYS A 5 16.27 12.33 -31.51
N LYS A 6 15.22 12.13 -32.30
CA LYS A 6 13.82 11.98 -31.86
C LYS A 6 13.76 11.04 -30.66
N ALA A 7 13.44 11.56 -29.48
CA ALA A 7 13.14 10.77 -28.30
C ALA A 7 11.67 10.32 -28.34
N THR A 8 11.37 9.41 -29.25
CA THR A 8 10.18 8.57 -29.21
C THR A 8 10.55 7.23 -28.54
N ILE A 9 9.62 6.70 -27.74
CA ILE A 9 9.59 5.33 -27.19
C ILE A 9 10.33 5.12 -25.85
N LYS A 10 9.68 5.51 -24.73
CA LYS A 10 9.84 4.79 -23.44
C LYS A 10 8.51 4.46 -22.73
N SER A 11 7.37 4.73 -23.37
CA SER A 11 6.03 4.49 -22.83
C SER A 11 5.40 3.14 -23.23
N LYS A 12 6.15 2.22 -23.86
CA LYS A 12 5.65 0.91 -24.32
C LYS A 12 6.25 -0.32 -23.63
N ILE A 13 7.14 -0.16 -22.65
CA ILE A 13 7.86 -1.29 -22.02
C ILE A 13 7.36 -1.66 -20.61
N LYS A 14 6.54 -0.85 -19.94
CA LYS A 14 6.17 -1.12 -18.53
C LYS A 14 4.76 -1.68 -18.29
N VAL A 15 4.08 -2.18 -19.32
CA VAL A 15 2.72 -2.74 -19.17
C VAL A 15 2.70 -4.28 -19.26
N LYS A 16 3.77 -4.91 -19.76
CA LYS A 16 3.77 -6.34 -20.10
C LYS A 16 4.42 -7.28 -19.07
N ALA A 17 4.97 -6.75 -17.97
CA ALA A 17 5.68 -7.52 -16.94
C ALA A 17 4.97 -7.56 -15.57
N VAL A 18 3.65 -7.30 -15.51
CA VAL A 18 2.88 -7.31 -14.25
C VAL A 18 2.12 -8.63 -14.03
N LYS A 19 2.23 -9.60 -14.96
CA LYS A 19 1.36 -10.79 -14.99
C LYS A 19 1.96 -12.08 -14.39
N LEU A 20 3.10 -12.06 -13.70
CA LEU A 20 3.77 -13.28 -13.20
C LEU A 20 4.56 -13.09 -11.87
N LYS A 21 3.97 -12.42 -10.88
CA LYS A 21 4.43 -12.51 -9.47
C LYS A 21 3.27 -12.84 -8.53
N LYS A 22 2.56 -13.93 -8.81
CA LYS A 22 1.72 -14.61 -7.82
C LYS A 22 2.58 -15.59 -7.02
N VAL A 23 3.65 -15.09 -6.40
CA VAL A 23 4.60 -15.94 -5.66
C VAL A 23 5.06 -15.19 -4.42
N LEU A 24 4.48 -15.55 -3.28
CA LEU A 24 4.99 -15.24 -1.93
C LEU A 24 5.05 -13.75 -1.57
N GLU A 25 4.01 -12.97 -1.87
CA GLU A 25 3.88 -11.66 -1.22
C GLU A 25 3.66 -11.89 0.28
N LYS A 26 4.70 -11.66 1.08
CA LYS A 26 4.59 -11.72 2.54
C LYS A 26 3.73 -10.54 3.00
N PRO A 27 2.68 -10.75 3.80
CA PRO A 27 1.90 -9.65 4.33
C PRO A 27 2.82 -8.69 5.08
N ILE A 28 2.75 -7.42 4.70
CA ILE A 28 3.50 -6.33 5.32
C ILE A 28 2.83 -5.85 6.61
N GLY A 29 1.57 -6.23 6.82
CA GLY A 29 0.84 -5.97 8.04
C GLY A 29 -0.52 -6.65 8.07
N LYS A 30 -1.19 -6.55 9.23
CA LYS A 30 -2.53 -7.07 9.46
C LYS A 30 -3.40 -5.99 10.11
N VAL A 31 -4.65 -5.86 9.68
CA VAL A 31 -5.62 -4.92 10.27
C VAL A 31 -6.04 -5.45 11.64
N VAL A 32 -5.79 -4.65 12.68
CA VAL A 32 -6.17 -4.98 14.07
C VAL A 32 -7.42 -4.23 14.53
N HIS A 33 -7.73 -3.09 13.91
CA HIS A 33 -8.91 -2.30 14.23
C HIS A 33 -9.33 -1.46 13.03
N PHE A 34 -10.63 -1.16 12.91
CA PHE A 34 -11.14 -0.26 11.88
C PHE A 34 -12.18 0.70 12.46
N TYR A 35 -11.90 1.99 12.32
CA TYR A 35 -12.81 3.06 12.71
C TYR A 35 -13.78 3.37 11.58
N ASN A 36 -14.98 2.79 11.66
CA ASN A 36 -16.02 2.90 10.64
C ASN A 36 -16.49 4.34 10.41
N LYS A 37 -16.53 5.19 11.45
CA LYS A 37 -16.98 6.60 11.39
C LYS A 37 -16.04 7.49 10.56
N ILE A 38 -14.73 7.33 10.73
CA ILE A 38 -13.69 8.16 10.08
C ILE A 38 -12.96 7.45 8.93
N LYS A 39 -13.34 6.20 8.63
CA LYS A 39 -12.72 5.31 7.63
C LYS A 39 -11.21 5.15 7.81
N VAL A 40 -10.76 5.00 9.06
CA VAL A 40 -9.35 4.78 9.40
C VAL A 40 -9.14 3.33 9.80
N ALA A 41 -8.25 2.62 9.10
CA ALA A 41 -7.82 1.28 9.48
C ALA A 41 -6.52 1.35 10.29
N VAL A 42 -6.52 0.70 11.45
CA VAL A 42 -5.33 0.49 12.26
C VAL A 42 -4.70 -0.83 11.85
N VAL A 43 -3.47 -0.73 11.36
CA VAL A 43 -2.71 -1.86 10.83
C VAL A 43 -1.47 -2.05 11.68
N LYS A 44 -1.24 -3.28 12.13
CA LYS A 44 0.04 -3.66 12.72
C LYS A 44 0.98 -4.09 11.60
N PHE A 45 1.98 -3.25 11.30
CA PHE A 45 2.96 -3.55 10.27
C PHE A 45 4.08 -4.45 10.82
N SER A 46 4.45 -5.49 10.08
CA SER A 46 5.55 -6.41 10.40
C SER A 46 6.88 -5.98 9.76
N LYS A 47 6.84 -5.00 8.86
CA LYS A 47 7.98 -4.42 8.14
C LYS A 47 7.87 -2.90 8.09
N PRO A 48 9.00 -2.19 7.95
CA PRO A 48 8.95 -0.75 7.74
C PRO A 48 8.28 -0.43 6.40
N PHE A 49 7.45 0.61 6.39
CA PHE A 49 6.70 1.07 5.20
C PHE A 49 6.75 2.59 5.10
N LYS A 50 6.72 3.16 3.89
CA LYS A 50 6.78 4.62 3.69
C LYS A 50 5.49 5.15 3.11
N ALA A 51 5.11 6.37 3.51
CA ALA A 51 4.01 7.07 2.87
C ALA A 51 4.34 7.32 1.38
N GLY A 52 3.33 7.25 0.52
CA GLY A 52 3.43 7.37 -0.93
C GLY A 52 3.50 6.02 -1.67
N GLU A 53 3.66 4.91 -0.96
CA GLU A 53 3.65 3.59 -1.58
C GLU A 53 2.23 3.02 -1.77
N LYS A 54 2.09 2.13 -2.73
CA LYS A 54 0.84 1.42 -3.02
C LYS A 54 0.74 0.16 -2.16
N VAL A 55 -0.41 -0.03 -1.54
CA VAL A 55 -0.74 -1.23 -0.78
C VAL A 55 -1.98 -1.89 -1.35
N LYS A 56 -2.09 -3.19 -1.12
CA LYS A 56 -3.27 -3.99 -1.41
C LYS A 56 -3.80 -4.56 -0.10
N PHE A 57 -5.05 -4.26 0.20
CA PHE A 57 -5.82 -4.90 1.26
C PHE A 57 -6.46 -6.16 0.68
N SER A 58 -6.30 -7.29 1.37
CA SER A 58 -6.91 -8.56 1.03
C SER A 58 -7.48 -9.18 2.30
N GLY A 59 -8.79 -9.36 2.31
CA GLY A 59 -9.55 -10.00 3.38
C GLY A 59 -10.61 -10.91 2.82
N ALA A 60 -11.44 -11.47 3.70
CA ALA A 60 -12.47 -12.45 3.32
C ALA A 60 -13.48 -11.90 2.30
N THR A 61 -13.87 -10.63 2.44
CA THR A 61 -14.89 -9.97 1.59
C THR A 61 -14.40 -8.65 1.01
N THR A 62 -13.10 -8.37 1.07
CA THR A 62 -12.56 -7.05 0.78
C THR A 62 -11.22 -7.19 0.10
N SER A 63 -11.16 -6.79 -1.16
CA SER A 63 -9.92 -6.75 -1.94
C SER A 63 -9.83 -5.43 -2.70
N PHE A 64 -8.90 -4.57 -2.31
CA PHE A 64 -8.65 -3.32 -3.03
C PHE A 64 -7.21 -2.85 -2.86
N SER A 65 -6.72 -2.09 -3.83
CA SER A 65 -5.43 -1.42 -3.74
C SER A 65 -5.62 0.08 -3.62
N GLN A 66 -4.81 0.71 -2.79
CA GLN A 66 -4.74 2.17 -2.71
C GLN A 66 -3.31 2.63 -2.49
N VAL A 67 -3.04 3.89 -2.85
CA VAL A 67 -1.81 4.58 -2.45
C VAL A 67 -2.02 5.13 -1.05
N ILE A 68 -1.07 4.91 -0.16
CA ILE A 68 -1.12 5.49 1.19
C ILE A 68 -0.55 6.90 1.12
N SER A 69 -1.43 7.91 1.14
CA SER A 69 -1.01 9.32 1.17
C SER A 69 -0.60 9.79 2.57
N SER A 70 -1.13 9.19 3.64
CA SER A 70 -0.86 9.59 5.01
C SER A 70 -0.82 8.38 5.95
N LEU A 71 0.15 8.41 6.86
CA LEU A 71 0.34 7.43 7.94
C LEU A 71 0.25 8.17 9.27
N GLU A 72 -0.46 7.60 10.24
CA GLU A 72 -0.60 8.16 11.59
C GLU A 72 -0.25 7.12 12.65
N ILE A 73 0.51 7.51 13.67
CA ILE A 73 0.87 6.66 14.82
C ILE A 73 0.56 7.46 16.08
N ASP A 74 -0.30 6.93 16.97
CA ASP A 74 -0.70 7.61 18.21
C ASP A 74 -1.12 9.07 17.97
N HIS A 75 -1.94 9.29 16.92
CA HIS A 75 -2.44 10.59 16.43
C HIS A 75 -1.38 11.56 15.87
N LYS A 76 -0.14 11.09 15.67
CA LYS A 76 0.94 11.85 15.04
C LYS A 76 1.11 11.40 13.60
N LYS A 77 1.09 12.34 12.66
CA LYS A 77 1.43 12.07 11.26
C LYS A 77 2.90 11.71 11.14
N VAL A 78 3.18 10.61 10.44
CA VAL A 78 4.54 10.12 10.21
C VAL A 78 4.79 9.92 8.72
N LYS A 79 6.04 10.11 8.27
CA LYS A 79 6.45 9.80 6.89
C LYS A 79 6.77 8.32 6.70
N THR A 80 7.11 7.62 7.77
CA THR A 80 7.53 6.22 7.77
C THR A 80 6.83 5.48 8.89
N ALA A 81 6.26 4.34 8.55
CA ALA A 81 5.70 3.34 9.42
C ALA A 81 6.84 2.42 9.91
N PRO A 82 7.23 2.46 11.19
CA PRO A 82 8.23 1.55 11.74
C PRO A 82 7.65 0.14 11.94
N LYS A 83 8.53 -0.85 11.92
CA LYS A 83 8.17 -2.26 12.17
C LYS A 83 7.58 -2.43 13.57
N GLY A 84 6.53 -3.23 13.67
CA GLY A 84 5.91 -3.63 14.94
C GLY A 84 4.91 -2.64 15.52
N LYS A 85 4.83 -1.41 14.99
CA LYS A 85 3.88 -0.39 15.46
C LYS A 85 2.52 -0.53 14.78
N LYS A 86 1.51 0.01 15.45
CA LYS A 86 0.15 0.18 14.93
C LYS A 86 0.10 1.51 14.19
N ILE A 87 -0.25 1.47 12.92
CA ILE A 87 -0.34 2.65 12.08
C ILE A 87 -1.76 2.79 11.57
N GLY A 88 -2.35 3.95 11.82
CA GLY A 88 -3.61 4.39 11.25
C GLY A 88 -3.43 4.84 9.81
N ILE A 89 -4.25 4.30 8.92
CA ILE A 89 -4.28 4.64 7.51
C ILE A 89 -5.72 4.98 7.14
N LYS A 90 -5.91 6.14 6.52
CA LYS A 90 -7.20 6.49 5.93
C LYS A 90 -7.43 5.64 4.68
N ILE A 91 -8.53 4.90 4.66
CA ILE A 91 -8.91 4.05 3.54
C ILE A 91 -10.18 4.55 2.87
N LEU A 92 -10.27 4.36 1.55
CA LEU A 92 -11.44 4.78 0.78
C LEU A 92 -12.60 3.80 0.93
N LYS A 93 -12.27 2.51 1.05
CA LYS A 93 -13.22 1.41 1.25
C LYS A 93 -13.19 0.94 2.70
N ARG A 94 -14.20 0.18 3.10
CA ARG A 94 -14.24 -0.47 4.41
C ARG A 94 -13.19 -1.59 4.44
N ALA A 95 -12.45 -1.69 5.56
CA ALA A 95 -11.65 -2.87 5.90
C ALA A 95 -12.23 -3.53 7.15
N ARG A 96 -11.92 -4.81 7.35
CA ARG A 96 -12.31 -5.55 8.56
C ARG A 96 -11.08 -5.93 9.37
N VAL A 97 -11.32 -6.16 10.66
CA VAL A 97 -10.29 -6.73 11.55
C VAL A 97 -9.92 -8.11 11.03
N GLY A 98 -8.62 -8.36 10.90
CA GLY A 98 -8.11 -9.60 10.33
C GLY A 98 -7.64 -9.49 8.88
N ASP A 99 -8.02 -8.43 8.15
CA ASP A 99 -7.58 -8.22 6.78
C ASP A 99 -6.04 -8.12 6.69
N GLU A 100 -5.48 -8.74 5.67
CA GLU A 100 -4.05 -8.74 5.41
C GLU A 100 -3.68 -7.66 4.41
N ILE A 101 -2.49 -7.09 4.59
CA ILE A 101 -1.98 -6.02 3.73
C ILE A 101 -0.73 -6.50 3.03
N PHE A 102 -0.71 -6.28 1.72
CA PHE A 102 0.38 -6.62 0.82
C PHE A 102 0.91 -5.35 0.17
N LYS A 103 2.19 -5.35 -0.20
CA LYS A 103 2.78 -4.28 -1.01
C LYS A 103 2.38 -4.51 -2.46
N ALA A 104 1.87 -3.48 -3.14
CA ALA A 104 1.40 -3.57 -4.53
C ALA A 104 2.39 -2.96 -5.54
#